data_AF-A0AAD7DN03-F1
#
_entry.id   AF-A0AAD7DN03-F1
#
_cell.length_a   1.000
_cell.length_b   1.000
_cell.length_c   1.000
_cell.angle_alpha   90.00
_cell.angle_beta   90.00
_cell.angle_gamma   90.00
#
_symmetry.space_group_name_H-M   'P 1'
#
loop_
_entity.id
_entity.type
_entity.pdbx_description
1 polymer ?
#
loop_
_entity_poly.entity_id
_entity_poly.type
_entity_poly.pdbx_seq_one_letter_code
_entity_poly.pdbx_strand_id
1 'polypeptide(L)'
;MTPLPSFFFGLLAALLVYAAPSPRTVESRDLLGEIIDALGIGLVKHIDVSLTLATLTNNLVTIDFEEPLLFELTLDSVSTQAGLNGTVFASFDHLFTTPVVVRPLGTANSGNITNVLLTQGATASLGIIPFGILDLINVDIGVRALTINGIGGVPLAITGLHQSSVETT
;
A
#
# COMPACT_ATOMS: atom_id res chain seq x y z
N MET A 1 -68.57 -42.75 11.97
CA MET A 1 -68.99 -41.65 12.85
C MET A 1 -67.81 -41.28 13.73
N THR A 2 -67.06 -40.27 13.31
CA THR A 2 -65.97 -39.66 14.09
C THR A 2 -66.53 -38.50 14.90
N PRO A 3 -65.95 -38.25 16.08
CA PRO A 3 -65.77 -36.88 16.52
C PRO A 3 -64.33 -36.59 16.99
N LEU A 4 -63.71 -35.59 16.35
CA LEU A 4 -62.92 -34.55 17.03
C LEU A 4 -63.94 -33.53 17.61
N PRO A 5 -63.62 -32.54 18.49
CA PRO A 5 -62.31 -31.95 18.77
C PRO A 5 -62.05 -31.55 20.25
N SER A 6 -60.92 -30.86 20.48
CA SER A 6 -60.67 -29.80 21.49
C SER A 6 -59.57 -30.12 22.49
N PHE A 7 -58.65 -29.23 22.88
CA PHE A 7 -58.23 -27.89 22.43
C PHE A 7 -56.94 -27.61 23.27
N PHE A 8 -55.96 -26.90 22.70
CA PHE A 8 -55.07 -25.96 23.40
C PHE A 8 -54.31 -26.41 24.66
N PHE A 9 -53.00 -26.67 24.53
CA PHE A 9 -51.94 -25.95 25.26
C PHE A 9 -50.56 -26.51 24.82
N GLY A 10 -49.80 -25.72 24.07
CA GLY A 10 -48.46 -26.09 23.60
C GLY A 10 -47.76 -24.89 22.98
N LEU A 11 -47.91 -23.76 23.66
CA LEU A 11 -47.36 -22.45 23.34
C LEU A 11 -45.82 -22.53 23.41
N LEU A 12 -45.16 -22.27 22.28
CA LEU A 12 -44.00 -21.37 22.20
C LEU A 12 -42.82 -21.68 23.13
N ALA A 13 -42.04 -22.73 22.85
CA ALA A 13 -40.72 -22.89 23.46
C ALA A 13 -39.80 -23.74 22.57
N ALA A 14 -39.10 -23.11 21.62
CA ALA A 14 -37.82 -23.62 21.06
C ALA A 14 -37.20 -22.73 19.96
N LEU A 15 -37.75 -21.57 19.61
CA LEU A 15 -37.09 -20.61 18.72
C LEU A 15 -36.12 -19.71 19.50
N LEU A 16 -35.06 -20.32 20.03
CA LEU A 16 -33.85 -19.62 20.46
C LEU A 16 -32.73 -20.04 19.51
N VAL A 17 -32.81 -19.52 18.28
CA VAL A 17 -31.66 -19.44 17.39
C VAL A 17 -30.68 -18.50 18.09
N TYR A 18 -29.57 -19.07 18.55
CA TYR A 18 -28.43 -18.35 19.07
C TYR A 18 -27.83 -17.55 17.92
N ALA A 19 -28.31 -16.32 17.72
CA ALA A 19 -27.63 -15.32 16.90
C ALA A 19 -26.39 -14.90 17.68
N ALA A 20 -25.29 -15.65 17.51
CA ALA A 20 -23.99 -15.17 17.92
C ALA A 20 -23.77 -13.82 17.20
N PRO A 21 -23.46 -12.73 17.91
CA PRO A 21 -23.04 -11.51 17.23
C PRO A 21 -21.80 -11.88 16.40
N SER A 22 -21.91 -11.78 15.08
CA SER A 22 -20.72 -11.76 14.25
C SER A 22 -19.85 -10.63 14.78
N PRO A 23 -18.54 -10.86 15.02
CA PRO A 23 -17.65 -9.75 15.31
C PRO A 23 -17.78 -8.80 14.14
N ARG A 24 -18.34 -7.61 14.39
CA ARG A 24 -18.19 -6.49 13.46
C ARG A 24 -16.70 -6.20 13.50
N THR A 25 -16.00 -6.55 12.43
CA THR A 25 -14.70 -5.96 12.14
C THR A 25 -14.94 -4.47 12.19
N VAL A 26 -14.50 -3.83 13.27
CA VAL A 26 -14.35 -2.38 13.29
C VAL A 26 -13.25 -2.16 12.27
N GLU A 27 -13.63 -1.84 11.04
CA GLU A 27 -12.68 -1.27 10.10
C GLU A 27 -12.13 -0.06 10.82
N SER A 28 -10.89 -0.21 11.27
CA SER A 28 -10.06 0.92 11.66
C SER A 28 -10.02 1.78 10.43
N ARG A 29 -10.89 2.79 10.37
CA ARG A 29 -10.87 3.78 9.30
C ARG A 29 -9.42 4.25 9.27
N ASP A 30 -8.74 4.02 8.15
CA ASP A 30 -7.37 4.47 7.97
C ASP A 30 -7.41 5.98 7.78
N LEU A 31 -7.75 6.70 8.85
CA LEU A 31 -7.95 8.14 8.85
C LEU A 31 -6.66 8.85 8.43
N LEU A 32 -5.50 8.19 8.58
CA LEU A 32 -4.21 8.74 8.18
C LEU A 32 -3.91 8.46 6.71
N GLY A 33 -4.23 7.27 6.17
CA GLY A 33 -4.24 7.02 4.72
C GLY A 33 -5.22 7.94 4.00
N GLU A 34 -6.44 8.10 4.52
CA GLU A 34 -7.43 9.06 4.03
C GLU A 34 -6.92 10.51 4.15
N ILE A 35 -6.16 10.87 5.20
CA ILE A 35 -5.56 12.21 5.33
C ILE A 35 -4.39 12.39 4.36
N ILE A 36 -3.53 11.40 4.14
CA ILE A 36 -2.40 11.48 3.20
C ILE A 36 -2.93 11.60 1.76
N ASP A 37 -3.93 10.79 1.41
CA ASP A 37 -4.65 10.89 0.14
C ASP A 37 -5.41 12.23 0.03
N ALA A 38 -6.11 12.68 1.08
CA ALA A 38 -6.87 13.93 1.09
C ALA A 38 -6.01 15.20 1.15
N LEU A 39 -4.77 15.10 1.66
CA LEU A 39 -3.80 16.20 1.66
C LEU A 39 -3.19 16.39 0.26
N GLY A 40 -3.36 15.44 -0.67
CA GLY A 40 -2.84 15.55 -2.04
C GLY A 40 -1.32 15.75 -2.10
N ILE A 41 -0.64 15.42 -1.01
CA ILE A 41 0.82 15.37 -0.94
C ILE A 41 1.20 14.08 -1.65
N GLY A 42 1.61 14.20 -2.91
CA GLY A 42 2.19 13.07 -3.63
C GLY A 42 3.32 12.51 -2.78
N LEU A 43 3.15 11.25 -2.36
CA LEU A 43 4.12 10.54 -1.53
C LEU A 43 5.46 10.53 -2.24
N VAL A 44 5.43 10.08 -3.48
CA VAL A 44 6.63 10.03 -4.29
C VAL A 44 6.69 11.25 -5.19
N LYS A 45 7.75 12.05 -5.06
CA LYS A 45 7.99 13.20 -5.94
C LYS A 45 8.63 12.77 -7.26
N HIS A 46 9.63 11.90 -7.17
CA HIS A 46 10.45 11.46 -8.30
C HIS A 46 10.98 10.06 -8.04
N ILE A 47 11.12 9.27 -9.10
CA ILE A 47 11.70 7.91 -9.06
C ILE A 47 12.86 7.86 -10.05
N ASP A 48 14.04 7.48 -9.55
CA ASP A 48 15.19 7.18 -10.38
C ASP A 48 15.27 5.67 -10.64
N VAL A 49 15.38 5.27 -11.92
CA VAL A 49 15.42 3.86 -12.33
C VAL A 49 16.75 3.52 -12.97
N SER A 50 17.53 2.68 -12.30
CA SER A 50 18.82 2.20 -12.80
C SER A 50 18.68 0.85 -13.51
N LEU A 51 18.86 0.87 -14.83
CA LEU A 51 18.96 -0.33 -15.67
C LEU A 51 20.42 -0.73 -15.90
N THR A 52 20.69 -2.04 -15.87
CA THR A 52 22.00 -2.60 -16.26
C THR A 52 21.83 -3.53 -17.45
N LEU A 53 22.93 -3.95 -18.08
CA LEU A 53 22.86 -4.94 -19.17
C LEU A 53 22.22 -6.26 -18.70
N ALA A 54 22.41 -6.62 -17.43
CA ALA A 54 21.80 -7.81 -16.84
C ALA A 54 20.26 -7.69 -16.73
N THR A 55 19.72 -6.47 -16.63
CA THR A 55 18.27 -6.22 -16.63
C THR A 55 17.60 -6.81 -17.86
N LEU A 56 18.25 -6.79 -19.03
CA LEU A 56 17.68 -7.33 -20.27
C LEU A 56 17.47 -8.85 -20.24
N THR A 57 18.13 -9.55 -19.31
CA THR A 57 18.01 -11.01 -19.18
C THR A 57 17.28 -11.42 -17.91
N ASN A 58 17.47 -10.71 -16.80
CA ASN A 58 16.87 -11.06 -15.51
C ASN A 58 15.58 -10.27 -15.17
N ASN A 59 15.25 -9.22 -15.94
CA ASN A 59 14.09 -8.35 -15.71
C ASN A 59 14.10 -7.66 -14.34
N LEU A 60 15.28 -7.44 -13.75
CA LEU A 60 15.42 -6.77 -12.46
C LEU A 60 16.08 -5.40 -12.62
N VAL A 61 15.55 -4.41 -11.92
CA VAL A 61 16.13 -3.05 -11.83
C VAL A 61 16.42 -2.67 -10.39
N THR A 62 17.19 -1.60 -10.24
CA THR A 62 17.35 -0.89 -8.96
C THR A 62 16.66 0.45 -9.09
N ILE A 63 15.94 0.85 -8.06
CA ILE A 63 15.30 2.16 -8.02
C ILE A 63 15.67 2.89 -6.73
N ASP A 64 15.44 4.19 -6.72
CA ASP A 64 15.31 4.99 -5.50
C ASP A 64 14.28 6.09 -5.73
N PHE A 65 13.72 6.61 -4.64
CA PHE A 65 12.68 7.63 -4.72
C PHE A 65 12.81 8.68 -3.61
N GLU A 66 12.24 9.85 -3.87
CA GLU A 66 12.19 10.97 -2.93
C GLU A 66 10.79 11.20 -2.36
N GLU A 67 10.72 11.35 -1.04
CA GLU A 67 9.49 11.58 -0.28
C GLU A 67 9.59 12.90 0.52
N PRO A 68 8.78 13.92 0.21
CA PRO A 68 8.69 15.16 0.98
C PRO A 68 7.57 15.12 2.03
N LEU A 69 7.88 15.29 3.33
CA LEU A 69 6.85 15.30 4.39
C LEU A 69 6.88 16.53 5.29
N LEU A 70 5.70 16.90 5.80
CA LEU A 70 5.50 18.04 6.71
C LEU A 70 5.81 17.72 8.18
N PHE A 71 5.91 16.44 8.53
CA PHE A 71 6.17 15.95 9.89
C PHE A 71 7.14 14.76 9.86
N GLU A 72 7.72 14.41 11.01
CA GLU A 72 8.64 13.27 11.08
C GLU A 72 7.87 11.96 10.90
N LEU A 73 8.31 11.17 9.93
CA LEU A 73 7.79 9.84 9.66
C LEU A 73 8.95 8.91 9.32
N THR A 74 8.87 7.70 9.85
CA THR A 74 9.88 6.68 9.65
C THR A 74 9.31 5.55 8.83
N LEU A 75 9.85 5.32 7.64
CA LEU A 75 9.43 4.27 6.73
C LEU A 75 10.18 2.98 7.06
N ASP A 76 9.44 1.93 7.40
CA ASP A 76 9.96 0.61 7.76
C ASP A 76 9.82 -0.37 6.59
N SER A 77 8.75 -0.29 5.80
CA SER A 77 8.55 -1.13 4.61
C SER A 77 7.73 -0.44 3.52
N VAL A 78 7.91 -0.89 2.29
CA VAL A 78 7.10 -0.49 1.13
C VAL A 78 6.85 -1.70 0.24
N SER A 79 5.62 -1.82 -0.25
CA SER A 79 5.20 -2.72 -1.31
C SER A 79 4.52 -1.89 -2.38
N THR A 80 4.86 -2.09 -3.65
CA THR A 80 4.27 -1.28 -4.71
C THR A 80 4.14 -2.01 -6.03
N GLN A 81 3.12 -1.60 -6.77
CA GLN A 81 2.94 -1.89 -8.19
C GLN A 81 2.89 -0.58 -8.95
N ALA A 82 3.82 -0.40 -9.87
CA ALA A 82 3.89 0.77 -10.74
C ALA A 82 3.64 0.38 -12.20
N GLY A 83 3.00 1.26 -12.96
CA GLY A 83 2.61 0.97 -14.31
C GLY A 83 2.24 2.20 -15.13
N LEU A 84 1.72 1.96 -16.33
CA LEU A 84 1.28 3.01 -17.24
C LEU A 84 -0.05 2.59 -17.86
N ASN A 85 -1.04 3.48 -17.86
CA ASN A 85 -2.38 3.22 -18.38
C ASN A 85 -3.02 1.95 -17.78
N GLY A 86 -2.83 1.74 -16.48
CA GLY A 86 -3.37 0.59 -15.74
C GLY A 86 -2.65 -0.75 -15.99
N THR A 87 -1.64 -0.79 -16.84
CA THR A 87 -0.79 -1.98 -17.02
C THR A 87 0.39 -1.91 -16.06
N VAL A 88 0.53 -2.89 -15.17
CA VAL A 88 1.67 -2.98 -14.24
C VAL A 88 2.94 -3.34 -15.01
N PHE A 89 3.98 -2.53 -14.85
CA PHE A 89 5.31 -2.75 -15.44
C PHE A 89 6.39 -3.05 -14.42
N ALA A 90 6.25 -2.58 -13.19
CA ALA A 90 7.19 -2.82 -12.11
C ALA A 90 6.48 -3.21 -10.82
N SER A 91 7.08 -4.12 -10.05
CA SER A 91 6.58 -4.51 -8.74
C SER A 91 7.72 -4.90 -7.81
N PHE A 92 7.60 -4.54 -6.54
CA PHE A 92 8.54 -4.98 -5.51
C PHE A 92 7.95 -4.91 -4.10
N ASP A 93 8.59 -5.67 -3.22
CA ASP A 93 8.42 -5.62 -1.77
C ASP A 93 9.79 -5.32 -1.13
N HIS A 94 9.85 -4.33 -0.25
CA HIS A 94 11.09 -3.93 0.41
C HIS A 94 10.87 -3.67 1.90
N LEU A 95 11.76 -4.25 2.71
CA LEU A 95 11.86 -4.01 4.15
C LEU A 95 13.18 -3.27 4.42
N PHE A 96 13.08 -2.06 4.97
CA PHE A 96 14.24 -1.24 5.26
C PHE A 96 14.97 -1.78 6.49
N THR A 97 16.22 -2.19 6.32
CA THR A 97 17.07 -2.61 7.45
C THR A 97 17.47 -1.40 8.31
N THR A 98 17.73 -0.27 7.66
CA THR A 98 17.85 1.03 8.29
C THR A 98 16.64 1.85 7.85
N PRO A 99 15.70 2.18 8.76
CA PRO A 99 14.50 2.90 8.40
C PRO A 99 14.81 4.27 7.78
N VAL A 100 13.99 4.68 6.81
CA VAL A 100 14.13 5.99 6.16
C VAL A 100 13.41 7.01 7.03
N VAL A 101 14.16 7.97 7.59
CA VAL A 101 13.60 9.02 8.45
C VAL A 101 13.41 10.28 7.63
N VAL A 102 12.16 10.62 7.34
CA VAL A 102 11.80 11.89 6.73
C VAL A 102 11.67 12.91 7.86
N ARG A 103 12.48 13.97 7.84
CA ARG A 103 12.40 15.05 8.84
C ARG A 103 11.26 16.01 8.51
N PRO A 104 10.72 16.73 9.51
CA PRO A 104 9.68 17.73 9.26
C PRO A 104 10.12 18.77 8.23
N LEU A 105 9.27 19.05 7.24
CA LEU A 105 9.51 19.98 6.13
C LEU A 105 10.73 19.63 5.26
N GLY A 106 11.18 18.37 5.31
CA GLY A 106 12.31 17.87 4.56
C GLY A 106 11.91 16.84 3.51
N THR A 107 12.89 16.50 2.67
CA THR A 107 12.83 15.36 1.75
C THR A 107 13.78 14.29 2.26
N ALA A 108 13.39 13.02 2.16
CA ALA A 108 14.32 11.90 2.31
C ALA A 108 14.32 11.05 1.04
N ASN A 109 15.49 10.51 0.71
CA ASN A 109 15.65 9.50 -0.33
C ASN A 109 15.53 8.12 0.32
N SER A 110 14.86 7.19 -0.35
CA SER A 110 14.66 5.82 0.13
C SER A 110 15.96 5.02 0.26
N GLY A 111 17.02 5.46 -0.41
CA GLY A 111 18.16 4.63 -0.78
C GLY A 111 17.80 3.64 -1.88
N ASN A 112 18.81 2.88 -2.31
CA ASN A 112 18.66 1.94 -3.41
C ASN A 112 17.83 0.72 -3.00
N ILE A 113 16.72 0.52 -3.70
CA ILE A 113 15.88 -0.66 -3.65
C ILE A 113 16.23 -1.54 -4.85
N THR A 114 16.94 -2.63 -4.58
CA THR A 114 17.37 -3.59 -5.60
C THR A 114 16.32 -4.68 -5.82
N ASN A 115 16.41 -5.38 -6.95
CA ASN A 115 15.55 -6.52 -7.32
C ASN A 115 14.09 -6.14 -7.55
N VAL A 116 13.85 -4.93 -8.09
CA VAL A 116 12.52 -4.55 -8.56
C VAL A 116 12.21 -5.31 -9.83
N LEU A 117 11.10 -6.05 -9.83
CA LEU A 117 10.72 -6.92 -10.92
C LEU A 117 10.01 -6.12 -12.02
N LEU A 118 10.54 -6.17 -13.24
CA LEU A 118 9.85 -5.71 -14.43
C LEU A 118 8.87 -6.78 -14.90
N THR A 119 7.60 -6.63 -14.52
CA THR A 119 6.56 -7.67 -14.70
C THR A 119 6.25 -7.97 -16.16
N GLN A 120 6.41 -6.99 -17.06
CA GLN A 120 6.28 -7.17 -18.52
C GLN A 120 7.62 -7.53 -19.19
N GLY A 121 8.69 -7.66 -18.41
CA GLY A 121 10.04 -7.83 -18.89
C GLY A 121 10.71 -6.53 -19.32
N ALA A 122 12.04 -6.57 -19.42
CA ALA A 122 12.85 -5.40 -19.71
C ALA A 122 12.55 -4.78 -21.07
N THR A 123 12.40 -5.60 -22.12
CA THR A 123 12.13 -5.12 -23.48
C THR A 123 10.82 -4.32 -23.58
N ALA A 124 9.75 -4.79 -22.94
CA ALA A 124 8.50 -4.04 -22.89
C ALA A 124 8.63 -2.77 -22.06
N SER A 125 9.39 -2.84 -20.95
CA SER A 125 9.63 -1.69 -20.06
C SER A 125 10.46 -0.59 -20.71
N LEU A 126 11.38 -0.92 -21.64
CA LEU A 126 12.08 0.10 -22.42
C LEU A 126 11.13 0.95 -23.28
N GLY A 127 10.00 0.37 -23.69
CA GLY A 127 8.99 1.08 -24.50
C GLY A 127 8.25 2.17 -23.73
N ILE A 128 8.28 2.15 -22.39
CA ILE A 128 7.61 3.14 -21.55
C ILE A 128 8.55 4.26 -21.05
N ILE A 129 9.87 4.11 -21.18
CA ILE A 129 10.85 5.14 -20.81
C ILE A 129 10.58 6.50 -21.48
N PRO A 130 10.23 6.59 -22.79
CA PRO A 130 10.00 7.87 -23.44
C PRO A 130 8.84 8.71 -22.86
N PHE A 131 7.96 8.11 -22.04
CA PHE A 131 6.88 8.84 -21.38
C PHE A 131 7.36 9.62 -20.15
N GLY A 132 8.44 9.17 -19.50
CA GLY A 132 9.03 9.84 -18.33
C GLY A 132 8.14 9.88 -17.09
N ILE A 133 7.08 9.06 -17.05
CA ILE A 133 6.14 8.99 -15.93
C ILE A 133 5.70 7.55 -15.66
N LEU A 134 5.34 7.28 -14.40
CA LEU A 134 4.67 6.07 -13.95
C LEU A 134 3.50 6.39 -13.02
N ASP A 135 2.46 5.59 -13.10
CA ASP A 135 1.38 5.53 -12.13
C ASP A 135 1.72 4.52 -11.04
N LEU A 136 1.65 4.92 -9.78
CA LEU A 136 1.64 4.02 -8.63
C LEU A 136 0.23 3.45 -8.48
N ILE A 137 0.05 2.23 -9.00
CA ILE A 137 -1.24 1.53 -9.12
C ILE A 137 -1.67 0.95 -7.79
N ASN A 138 -0.75 0.55 -6.92
CA ASN A 138 -1.06 0.15 -5.55
C ASN A 138 0.20 0.32 -4.72
N VAL A 139 0.11 1.01 -3.59
CA VAL A 139 1.22 1.17 -2.66
C VAL A 139 0.74 0.87 -1.25
N ASP A 140 1.47 -0.03 -0.58
CA ASP A 140 1.30 -0.32 0.83
C ASP A 140 2.59 0.06 1.55
N ILE A 141 2.50 0.90 2.58
CA ILE A 141 3.65 1.33 3.37
C ILE A 141 3.47 0.98 4.85
N GLY A 142 4.55 0.48 5.44
CA GLY A 142 4.68 0.30 6.88
C GLY A 142 5.49 1.46 7.43
N VAL A 143 4.89 2.26 8.30
CA VAL A 143 5.50 3.49 8.81
C VAL A 143 5.36 3.58 10.31
N ARG A 144 6.21 4.41 10.94
CA ARG A 144 6.05 4.86 12.32
C ARG A 144 5.92 6.37 12.33
N ALA A 145 4.78 6.85 12.84
CA ALA A 145 4.55 8.28 13.05
C ALA A 145 5.01 8.70 14.45
N LEU A 146 5.22 10.01 14.63
CA LEU A 146 5.64 10.62 15.90
C LEU A 146 6.95 10.03 16.45
N THR A 147 7.83 9.62 15.55
CA THR A 147 9.19 9.23 15.91
C THR A 147 10.00 10.46 16.29
N ILE A 148 11.11 10.24 16.99
CA ILE A 148 12.15 11.25 17.19
C ILE A 148 13.45 10.67 16.65
N ASN A 149 13.93 11.21 15.53
CA ASN A 149 15.06 10.67 14.77
C ASN A 149 14.93 9.17 14.47
N GLY A 150 13.73 8.69 14.12
CA GLY A 150 13.50 7.29 13.78
C GLY A 150 13.32 6.31 14.95
N ILE A 151 13.42 6.81 16.19
CA ILE A 151 13.29 6.00 17.40
C ILE A 151 11.87 6.10 17.96
N GLY A 152 11.32 4.96 18.38
CA GLY A 152 9.96 4.87 18.93
C GLY A 152 8.90 5.01 17.86
N GLY A 153 7.86 5.80 18.16
CA GLY A 153 6.72 6.06 17.29
C GLY A 153 5.58 5.06 17.42
N VAL A 154 4.45 5.40 16.80
CA VAL A 154 3.28 4.53 16.69
C VAL A 154 3.33 3.84 15.32
N PRO A 155 3.36 2.50 15.25
CA PRO A 155 3.33 1.80 13.98
C PRO A 155 1.98 1.98 13.31
N LEU A 156 2.03 2.23 12.00
CA LEU A 156 0.89 2.45 11.12
C LEU A 156 1.14 1.68 9.83
N ALA A 157 0.15 0.90 9.42
CA ALA A 157 0.12 0.31 8.09
C ALA A 157 -0.86 1.13 7.26
N ILE A 158 -0.39 1.64 6.14
CA ILE A 158 -1.20 2.38 5.17
C ILE A 158 -1.23 1.54 3.91
N THR A 159 -2.42 1.24 3.42
CA THR A 159 -2.61 0.28 2.33
C THR A 159 -3.49 0.83 1.23
N GLY A 160 -3.24 0.45 -0.01
CA GLY A 160 -4.08 0.82 -1.16
C GLY A 160 -3.89 2.26 -1.61
N LEU A 161 -2.71 2.84 -1.40
CA LEU A 161 -2.40 4.18 -1.86
C LEU A 161 -2.23 4.20 -3.39
N HIS A 162 -2.65 5.29 -4.01
CA HIS A 162 -2.61 5.48 -5.45
C HIS A 162 -2.06 6.85 -5.81
N GLN A 163 -1.16 6.92 -6.80
CA GLN A 163 -0.63 8.19 -7.30
C GLN A 163 -0.42 8.11 -8.81
N SER A 164 -0.95 9.07 -9.55
CA SER A 164 -0.78 9.13 -11.00
C SER A 164 0.35 10.06 -11.41
N SER A 165 0.95 9.80 -12.57
CA SER A 165 1.92 10.67 -13.23
C SER A 165 3.13 11.06 -12.36
N VAL A 166 3.70 10.09 -11.64
CA VAL A 166 4.96 10.28 -10.91
C VAL A 166 6.09 10.39 -11.91
N GLU A 167 6.93 11.43 -11.78
CA GLU A 167 8.07 11.64 -12.67
C GLU A 167 9.12 10.54 -12.49
N THR A 168 9.68 10.07 -13.62
CA THR A 168 10.69 9.01 -13.64
C THR A 168 11.84 9.36 -14.56
N THR A 169 13.07 8.97 -14.19
CA THR A 169 14.28 9.10 -15.03
C THR A 169 15.02 7.78 -15.18
#